data_AF-A0A537W4L3-F1
#
_entry.id   AF-A0A537W4L3-F1
#
_cell.length_a   1.000
_cell.length_b   1.000
_cell.length_c   1.000
_cell.angle_alpha   90.00
_cell.angle_beta   90.00
_cell.angle_gamma   90.00
#
_symmetry.space_group_name_H-M   'P 1'
#
loop_
_entity.id
_entity.type
_entity.pdbx_description
1 polymer ?
#
loop_
_entity_poly.entity_id
_entity_poly.type
_entity_poly.pdbx_seq_one_letter_code
_entity_poly.pdbx_strand_id
1 'polypeptide(L)'
;MPAPAVSLPAVSLEEIRALMAHLPGPDLEAGAAAALREQQLTKPAGALGRLEELAAWLAIWQGRHPPTLDHPRTIVFAGNHGVAARGVSAYPAAVTAQMVQNFIAGGAAVNQLCKTIDADLRVYEMNLDTPTGDIVEGPAMTEEECGRAIAYGMMAVEPGIDALAVGEMGI
;
A
#
# COMPACT_ATOMS: atom_id res chain seq x y z
N MET A 1 -8.52 -44.36 4.33
CA MET A 1 -7.63 -43.43 5.05
C MET A 1 -8.00 -42.02 4.64
N PRO A 2 -8.22 -41.07 5.56
CA PRO A 2 -8.37 -39.67 5.17
C PRO A 2 -7.04 -39.17 4.56
N ALA A 3 -7.12 -38.34 3.54
CA ALA A 3 -5.95 -37.71 2.93
C ALA A 3 -5.21 -36.87 3.98
N PRO A 4 -3.87 -36.81 3.97
CA PRO A 4 -3.13 -35.93 4.87
C PRO A 4 -3.57 -34.50 4.59
N ALA A 5 -3.96 -33.78 5.65
CA ALA A 5 -4.17 -32.34 5.57
C ALA A 5 -2.87 -31.71 5.09
N VAL A 6 -2.90 -31.14 3.88
CA VAL A 6 -1.79 -30.30 3.40
C VAL A 6 -1.80 -29.08 4.30
N SER A 7 -0.88 -29.06 5.27
CA SER A 7 -0.56 -27.84 6.01
C SER A 7 -0.15 -26.81 4.98
N LEU A 8 -0.95 -25.74 4.84
CA LEU A 8 -0.46 -24.56 4.15
C LEU A 8 0.83 -24.12 4.87
N PRO A 9 1.89 -23.74 4.15
CA PRO A 9 3.08 -23.20 4.77
C PRO A 9 2.67 -22.05 5.70
N ALA A 10 3.19 -22.07 6.93
CA ALA A 10 2.87 -21.06 7.92
C ALA A 10 3.57 -19.75 7.51
N VAL A 11 2.78 -18.71 7.24
CA VAL A 11 3.29 -17.40 6.84
C VAL A 11 4.33 -16.93 7.86
N SER A 12 5.57 -16.75 7.42
CA SER A 12 6.68 -16.34 8.29
C SER A 12 7.49 -15.17 7.71
N LEU A 13 8.24 -14.49 8.58
CA LEU A 13 9.17 -13.43 8.14
C LEU A 13 10.31 -13.97 7.25
N GLU A 14 10.65 -15.25 7.39
CA GLU A 14 11.63 -15.91 6.52
C GLU A 14 11.09 -16.08 5.10
N GLU A 15 9.85 -16.53 4.95
CA GLU A 15 9.19 -16.63 3.65
C GLU A 15 9.05 -15.26 2.97
N ILE A 16 8.68 -14.23 3.73
CA ILE A 16 8.61 -12.86 3.23
C ILE A 16 9.98 -12.40 2.71
N ARG A 17 11.06 -12.66 3.46
CA ARG A 17 12.42 -12.33 3.04
C ARG A 17 12.81 -13.08 1.77
N ALA A 18 12.42 -14.35 1.63
CA ALA A 18 12.65 -15.13 0.43
C ALA A 18 11.92 -14.55 -0.79
N LEU A 19 10.68 -14.08 -0.62
CA LEU A 19 9.93 -13.39 -1.69
C LEU A 19 10.60 -12.07 -2.09
N MET A 20 11.03 -11.27 -1.11
CA MET A 20 11.71 -9.99 -1.38
C MET A 20 12.98 -10.15 -2.20
N ALA A 21 13.70 -11.27 -2.05
CA ALA A 21 14.91 -11.55 -2.82
C ALA A 21 14.66 -11.78 -4.32
N HIS A 22 13.41 -12.01 -4.73
CA HIS A 22 13.02 -12.33 -6.11
C HIS A 22 12.07 -11.29 -6.72
N LEU A 23 11.99 -10.09 -6.12
CA LEU A 23 11.18 -9.01 -6.69
C LEU A 23 11.73 -8.59 -8.06
N PRO A 24 10.84 -8.25 -9.02
CA PRO A 24 11.27 -7.81 -10.33
C PRO A 24 12.06 -6.50 -10.23
N GLY A 25 13.03 -6.35 -11.12
CA GLY A 25 13.73 -5.09 -11.32
C GLY A 25 12.95 -4.13 -12.22
N PRO A 26 13.44 -2.89 -12.35
CA PRO A 26 12.89 -1.91 -13.28
C PRO A 26 12.99 -2.37 -14.75
N ASP A 27 12.00 -2.01 -15.58
CA ASP A 27 12.09 -2.20 -17.03
C ASP A 27 12.95 -1.09 -17.67
N LEU A 28 14.16 -1.48 -18.10
CA LEU A 28 15.12 -0.56 -18.68
C LEU A 28 14.79 -0.18 -20.14
N GLU A 29 14.05 -1.03 -20.86
CA GLU A 29 13.65 -0.75 -22.24
C GLU A 29 12.57 0.34 -22.27
N ALA A 30 11.58 0.23 -21.38
CA ALA A 30 10.56 1.25 -21.18
C ALA A 30 11.18 2.59 -20.72
N GLY A 31 12.16 2.54 -19.82
CA GLY A 31 12.93 3.71 -19.39
C GLY A 31 13.70 4.38 -20.53
N ALA A 32 14.36 3.59 -21.38
CA ALA A 32 15.06 4.09 -22.56
C ALA A 32 14.10 4.72 -23.59
N ALA A 33 12.93 4.10 -23.81
CA ALA A 33 11.90 4.64 -24.69
C ALA A 33 11.36 5.99 -24.19
N ALA A 34 11.11 6.13 -22.88
CA ALA A 34 10.70 7.39 -22.27
C ALA A 34 11.77 8.48 -22.43
N ALA A 35 13.04 8.17 -22.15
CA ALA A 35 14.14 9.11 -22.30
C ALA A 35 14.33 9.60 -23.75
N LEU A 36 14.20 8.69 -24.73
CA LEU A 36 14.27 9.06 -26.16
C LEU A 36 13.11 9.97 -26.55
N ARG A 37 11.89 9.68 -26.05
CA ARG A 37 10.71 10.49 -26.33
C ARG A 37 10.83 11.90 -25.76
N GLU A 38 11.38 12.04 -24.54
CA GLU A 38 11.59 13.31 -23.86
C GLU A 38 12.49 14.27 -24.67
N GLN A 39 13.52 13.75 -25.34
CA GLN A 39 14.42 14.53 -26.19
C GLN A 39 13.75 15.10 -27.46
N GLN A 40 12.64 14.48 -27.89
CA GLN A 40 11.91 14.88 -29.10
C GLN A 40 10.76 15.87 -28.80
N LEU A 41 10.46 16.14 -27.52
CA LEU A 41 9.41 17.09 -27.16
C LEU A 41 9.83 18.51 -27.51
N THR A 42 8.86 19.31 -27.98
CA THR A 42 9.06 20.74 -28.27
C THR A 42 9.09 21.55 -26.96
N LYS A 43 10.16 21.36 -26.18
CA LYS A 43 10.46 22.06 -24.94
C LYS A 43 11.98 22.12 -24.73
N PRO A 44 12.50 23.13 -24.01
CA PRO A 44 13.86 23.04 -23.48
C PRO A 44 14.03 21.78 -22.62
N ALA A 45 15.21 21.17 -22.64
CA ALA A 45 15.51 20.02 -21.79
C ALA A 45 15.29 20.37 -20.30
N GLY A 46 14.59 19.51 -19.56
CA GLY A 46 14.29 19.71 -18.13
C GLY A 46 13.22 20.76 -17.83
N ALA A 47 12.57 21.36 -18.84
CA ALA A 47 11.59 22.43 -18.61
C ALA A 47 10.36 22.00 -17.79
N LEU A 48 10.04 20.70 -17.72
CA LEU A 48 8.93 20.19 -16.90
C LEU A 48 9.39 19.65 -15.53
N GLY A 49 10.69 19.71 -15.25
CA GLY A 49 11.28 19.31 -13.97
C GLY A 49 10.86 17.91 -13.52
N ARG A 50 10.30 17.80 -12.30
CA ARG A 50 9.89 16.53 -11.70
C ARG A 50 8.85 15.75 -12.50
N LEU A 51 8.09 16.39 -13.39
CA LEU A 51 7.14 15.68 -14.23
C LEU A 51 7.84 14.75 -15.23
N GLU A 52 9.02 15.12 -15.72
CA GLU A 52 9.83 14.27 -16.62
C GLU A 52 10.31 13.02 -15.86
N GLU A 53 10.78 13.22 -14.62
CA GLU A 53 11.23 12.14 -13.73
C GLU A 53 10.09 11.18 -13.38
N LEU A 54 8.89 11.70 -13.06
CA LEU A 54 7.73 10.89 -12.71
C LEU A 54 7.19 10.10 -13.91
N ALA A 55 7.15 10.70 -15.10
CA ALA A 55 6.73 10.00 -16.31
C ALA A 55 7.69 8.85 -16.65
N ALA A 56 9.01 9.08 -16.57
CA ALA A 56 10.00 8.04 -16.78
C ALA A 56 9.90 6.94 -15.72
N TRP A 57 9.76 7.30 -14.44
CA TRP A 57 9.58 6.34 -13.34
C TRP A 57 8.35 5.46 -13.55
N LEU A 58 7.22 6.04 -13.96
CA LEU A 58 5.99 5.30 -14.22
C LEU A 58 6.17 4.33 -15.40
N ALA A 59 6.85 4.75 -16.48
CA ALA A 59 7.13 3.90 -17.62
C ALA A 59 7.98 2.67 -17.24
N ILE A 60 9.01 2.89 -16.43
CA ILE A 60 9.93 1.87 -15.94
C ILE A 60 9.21 0.82 -15.10
N TRP A 61 8.35 1.23 -14.17
CA TRP A 61 7.68 0.30 -13.25
C TRP A 61 6.42 -0.32 -13.83
N GLN A 62 5.81 0.28 -14.85
CA GLN A 62 4.74 -0.33 -15.62
C GLN A 62 5.26 -1.23 -16.77
N GLY A 63 6.56 -1.21 -17.06
CA GLY A 63 7.14 -1.98 -18.16
C GLY A 63 6.66 -1.56 -19.54
N ARG A 64 6.34 -0.28 -19.73
CA ARG A 64 5.80 0.22 -21.01
C ARG A 64 6.01 1.71 -21.22
N HIS A 65 6.01 2.11 -22.49
CA HIS A 65 5.98 3.50 -22.90
C HIS A 65 4.96 3.69 -24.05
N PRO A 66 4.08 4.72 -24.00
CA PRO A 66 3.95 5.67 -22.90
C PRO A 66 3.35 5.00 -21.65
N PRO A 67 3.67 5.50 -20.44
CA PRO A 67 2.96 5.08 -19.22
C PRO A 67 1.52 5.62 -19.25
N THR A 68 0.61 5.03 -18.46
CA THR A 68 -0.73 5.61 -18.20
C THR A 68 -1.03 5.58 -16.71
N LEU A 69 -2.07 6.31 -16.33
CA LEU A 69 -2.53 6.44 -14.95
C LEU A 69 -4.06 6.51 -14.98
N ASP A 70 -4.67 5.47 -15.56
CA ASP A 70 -6.12 5.40 -15.78
C ASP A 70 -6.83 4.77 -14.57
N HIS A 71 -6.13 3.91 -13.82
CA HIS A 71 -6.63 3.23 -12.63
C HIS A 71 -5.71 3.44 -11.41
N PRO A 72 -5.57 4.69 -10.92
CA PRO A 72 -4.91 4.93 -9.65
C PRO A 72 -5.74 4.36 -8.49
N ARG A 73 -5.07 3.76 -7.50
CA ARG A 73 -5.73 3.22 -6.30
C ARG A 73 -5.11 3.77 -5.03
N THR A 74 -5.95 4.14 -4.08
CA THR A 74 -5.58 4.42 -2.69
C THR A 74 -6.06 3.28 -1.80
N ILE A 75 -5.18 2.77 -0.93
CA ILE A 75 -5.52 1.77 0.07
C ILE A 75 -5.25 2.32 1.47
N VAL A 76 -6.14 2.04 2.42
CA VAL A 76 -6.00 2.39 3.83
C VAL A 76 -6.03 1.12 4.65
N PHE A 77 -4.98 0.87 5.43
CA PHE A 77 -4.98 -0.19 6.44
C PHE A 77 -5.36 0.41 7.80
N ALA A 78 -6.40 -0.14 8.43
CA ALA A 78 -6.90 0.37 9.70
C ALA A 78 -6.65 -0.65 10.83
N GLY A 79 -6.06 -0.21 11.94
CA GLY A 79 -5.73 -1.07 13.10
C GLY A 79 -5.51 -0.25 14.37
N ASN A 80 -5.75 -0.84 15.54
CA ASN A 80 -5.56 -0.18 16.83
C ASN A 80 -4.27 -0.63 17.52
N HIS A 81 -3.73 0.24 18.39
CA HIS A 81 -2.47 -0.03 19.10
C HIS A 81 -2.68 -0.14 20.61
N GLY A 82 -2.13 -1.19 21.24
CA GLY A 82 -2.31 -1.41 22.68
C GLY A 82 -1.77 -0.29 23.55
N VAL A 83 -0.71 0.38 23.09
CA VAL A 83 -0.12 1.54 23.78
C VAL A 83 -1.09 2.71 23.95
N ALA A 84 -2.12 2.82 23.10
CA ALA A 84 -3.13 3.86 23.18
C ALA A 84 -3.88 3.87 24.53
N ALA A 85 -4.00 2.70 25.19
CA ALA A 85 -4.60 2.57 26.51
C ALA A 85 -3.86 3.37 27.60
N ARG A 86 -2.61 3.78 27.35
CA ARG A 86 -1.82 4.63 28.26
C ARG A 86 -2.16 6.12 28.16
N GLY A 87 -3.11 6.52 27.31
CA GLY A 87 -3.48 7.92 27.13
C GLY A 87 -2.44 8.74 26.36
N VAL A 88 -1.67 8.10 25.49
CA VAL A 88 -0.67 8.75 24.63
C VAL A 88 -1.27 9.35 23.36
N SER A 89 -2.51 8.99 23.02
CA SER A 89 -3.21 9.42 21.80
C SER A 89 -4.16 10.58 22.09
N ALA A 90 -4.31 11.49 21.13
CA ALA A 90 -5.20 12.66 21.24
C ALA A 90 -6.69 12.29 21.25
N TYR A 91 -7.03 11.07 20.79
CA TYR A 91 -8.39 10.56 20.68
C TYR A 91 -8.49 9.14 21.24
N PRO A 92 -9.70 8.67 21.62
CA PRO A 92 -9.92 7.28 22.02
C PRO A 92 -9.79 6.30 20.86
N ALA A 93 -9.39 5.06 21.12
CA ALA A 93 -9.24 3.99 20.11
C ALA A 93 -10.51 3.71 19.28
N ALA A 94 -11.70 3.98 19.85
CA ALA A 94 -12.97 3.85 19.14
C ALA A 94 -13.08 4.78 17.90
N VAL A 95 -12.26 5.84 17.83
CA VAL A 95 -12.23 6.76 16.67
C VAL A 95 -11.73 6.05 15.41
N THR A 96 -10.88 5.02 15.53
CA THR A 96 -10.44 4.20 14.38
C THR A 96 -11.64 3.60 13.64
N ALA A 97 -12.53 2.91 14.36
CA ALA A 97 -13.73 2.32 13.77
C ALA A 97 -14.67 3.39 13.19
N GLN A 98 -14.81 4.54 13.86
CA GLN A 98 -15.63 5.66 13.37
C GLN A 98 -15.07 6.23 12.06
N MET A 99 -13.75 6.36 11.94
CA MET A 99 -13.10 6.83 10.72
C MET A 99 -13.20 5.82 9.59
N VAL A 100 -13.13 4.52 9.89
CA VAL A 100 -13.43 3.47 8.90
C VAL A 100 -14.84 3.62 8.34
N GLN A 101 -15.84 3.80 9.21
CA GLN A 101 -17.20 4.09 8.76
C GLN A 101 -17.29 5.38 7.94
N ASN A 102 -16.50 6.41 8.28
CA ASN A 102 -16.43 7.65 7.52
C ASN A 102 -15.81 7.46 6.13
N PHE A 103 -14.78 6.62 6.00
CA PHE A 103 -14.21 6.25 4.70
C PHE A 103 -15.23 5.52 3.83
N ILE A 104 -15.97 4.56 4.40
CA ILE A 104 -17.04 3.81 3.73
C ILE A 104 -18.17 4.75 3.29
N ALA A 105 -18.56 5.69 4.14
CA ALA A 105 -19.58 6.69 3.85
C ALA A 105 -19.12 7.77 2.85
N GLY A 106 -17.85 7.78 2.44
CA GLY A 106 -17.34 8.75 1.47
C GLY A 106 -17.10 10.15 2.04
N GLY A 107 -17.02 10.30 3.37
CA GLY A 107 -17.01 11.58 4.08
C GLY A 107 -15.64 12.08 4.51
N ALA A 108 -14.58 11.26 4.41
CA ALA A 108 -13.24 11.68 4.81
C ALA A 108 -12.54 12.53 3.74
N ALA A 109 -11.45 13.19 4.15
CA ALA A 109 -10.61 13.99 3.26
C ALA A 109 -10.04 13.15 2.11
N VAL A 110 -9.55 11.93 2.42
CA VAL A 110 -9.02 11.01 1.41
C VAL A 110 -10.06 10.65 0.36
N ASN A 111 -11.35 10.50 0.73
CA ASN A 111 -12.42 10.26 -0.25
C ASN A 111 -12.54 11.40 -1.26
N GLN A 112 -12.41 12.66 -0.83
CA GLN A 112 -12.53 13.80 -1.75
C GLN A 112 -11.31 13.92 -2.64
N LEU A 113 -10.12 13.62 -2.11
CA LEU A 113 -8.88 13.58 -2.90
C LEU A 113 -8.96 12.50 -3.97
N CYS A 114 -9.36 11.27 -3.61
CA CYS A 114 -9.56 10.17 -4.55
C CYS A 114 -10.54 10.56 -5.67
N LYS A 115 -11.69 11.17 -5.34
CA LYS A 115 -12.65 11.67 -6.34
C LYS A 115 -12.06 12.71 -7.29
N THR A 116 -11.14 13.55 -6.82
CA THR A 116 -10.54 14.61 -7.65
C THR A 116 -9.64 14.03 -8.75
N ILE A 117 -9.02 12.88 -8.49
CA ILE A 117 -8.09 12.21 -9.40
C ILE A 117 -8.66 10.92 -10.00
N ASP A 118 -9.97 10.70 -9.85
CA ASP A 118 -10.67 9.48 -10.27
C ASP A 118 -10.00 8.18 -9.77
N ALA A 119 -9.50 8.20 -8.54
CA ALA A 119 -8.88 7.04 -7.90
C ALA A 119 -9.89 6.22 -7.09
N ASP A 120 -9.68 4.91 -7.09
CA ASP A 120 -10.35 4.00 -6.16
C ASP A 120 -9.85 4.24 -4.73
N LEU A 121 -10.74 4.16 -3.73
CA LEU A 121 -10.36 4.02 -2.33
C LEU A 121 -10.79 2.66 -1.80
N ARG A 122 -9.87 1.91 -1.22
CA ARG A 122 -10.18 0.67 -0.48
C ARG A 122 -9.67 0.74 0.95
N VAL A 123 -10.46 0.21 1.87
CA VAL A 123 -10.12 0.15 3.30
C VAL A 123 -10.03 -1.31 3.72
N TYR A 124 -8.94 -1.64 4.39
CA TYR A 124 -8.62 -2.97 4.87
C TYR A 124 -8.51 -2.92 6.40
N GLU A 125 -9.44 -3.58 7.08
CA GLU A 125 -9.49 -3.61 8.55
C GLU A 125 -8.61 -4.74 9.10
N MET A 126 -7.66 -4.39 9.95
CA MET A 126 -6.73 -5.29 10.61
C MET A 126 -7.22 -5.65 12.02
N ASN A 127 -8.45 -6.17 12.12
CA ASN A 127 -9.15 -6.52 13.37
C ASN A 127 -9.16 -5.38 14.41
N LEU A 128 -10.06 -4.41 14.21
CA LEU A 128 -10.12 -3.19 15.02
C LEU A 128 -10.43 -3.44 16.51
N ASP A 129 -11.10 -4.55 16.83
CA ASP A 129 -11.47 -4.92 18.20
C ASP A 129 -10.30 -5.53 18.99
N THR A 130 -9.25 -5.98 18.30
CA THR A 130 -8.06 -6.57 18.91
C THR A 130 -6.85 -5.69 18.61
N PRO A 131 -6.52 -4.71 19.48
CA PRO A 131 -5.34 -3.89 19.27
C PRO A 131 -4.08 -4.75 19.34
N THR A 132 -2.98 -4.25 18.78
CA THR A 132 -1.66 -4.85 19.02
C THR A 132 -1.33 -4.84 20.52
N GLY A 133 -0.33 -5.63 20.91
CA GLY A 133 0.29 -5.53 22.23
C GLY A 133 0.79 -4.11 22.56
N ASP A 134 0.91 -3.84 23.85
CA ASP A 134 1.49 -2.61 24.36
C ASP A 134 3.02 -2.64 24.24
N ILE A 135 3.54 -1.79 23.36
CA ILE A 135 4.97 -1.74 23.04
C ILE A 135 5.87 -1.31 24.21
N VAL A 136 5.28 -0.78 25.29
CA VAL A 136 6.01 -0.44 26.51
C VAL A 136 6.27 -1.68 27.36
N GLU A 137 5.40 -2.69 27.29
CA GLU A 137 5.50 -3.92 28.10
C GLU A 137 6.20 -5.06 27.35
N GLY A 138 6.13 -5.04 26.03
CA GLY A 138 6.72 -6.09 25.20
C GLY A 138 6.52 -5.82 23.70
N PRO A 139 6.70 -6.84 22.84
CA PRO A 139 6.46 -6.67 21.42
C PRO A 139 4.98 -6.40 21.11
N ALA A 140 4.72 -5.61 20.06
CA ALA A 140 3.36 -5.34 19.57
C ALA A 140 2.65 -6.62 19.09
N MET A 141 3.41 -7.58 18.56
CA MET A 141 2.90 -8.82 17.99
C MET A 141 4.06 -9.81 17.86
N THR A 142 3.71 -11.08 17.67
CA THR A 142 4.64 -12.15 17.32
C THR A 142 5.12 -12.04 15.87
N GLU A 143 6.20 -12.77 15.52
CA GLU A 143 6.67 -12.83 14.13
C GLU A 143 5.64 -13.46 13.18
N GLU A 144 4.84 -14.42 13.66
CA GLU A 144 3.76 -15.05 12.89
C GLU A 144 2.63 -14.05 12.59
N GLU A 145 2.21 -13.27 13.58
CA GLU A 145 1.21 -12.22 13.40
C GLU A 145 1.69 -11.13 12.44
N CYS A 146 2.97 -10.73 12.55
CA CYS A 146 3.60 -9.80 11.62
C CYS A 146 3.65 -10.38 10.20
N GLY A 147 4.04 -11.64 10.05
CA GLY A 147 4.05 -12.34 8.77
C GLY A 147 2.66 -12.34 8.12
N ARG A 148 1.63 -12.71 8.88
CA ARG A 148 0.23 -12.68 8.42
C ARG A 148 -0.24 -11.29 8.03
N ALA A 149 0.13 -10.25 8.77
CA ALA A 149 -0.20 -8.86 8.46
C ALA A 149 0.42 -8.44 7.11
N ILE A 150 1.67 -8.80 6.86
CA ILE A 150 2.36 -8.53 5.58
C ILE A 150 1.67 -9.29 4.45
N ALA A 151 1.38 -10.58 4.62
CA ALA A 151 0.68 -11.37 3.61
C ALA A 151 -0.71 -10.81 3.28
N TYR A 152 -1.46 -10.34 4.28
CA TYR A 152 -2.73 -9.66 4.08
C TYR A 152 -2.56 -8.36 3.27
N GLY A 153 -1.52 -7.57 3.56
CA GLY A 153 -1.17 -6.39 2.77
C GLY A 153 -0.82 -6.71 1.31
N MET A 154 -0.11 -7.81 1.06
CA MET A 154 0.22 -8.27 -0.30
C MET A 154 -1.03 -8.63 -1.10
N MET A 155 -2.05 -9.21 -0.47
CA MET A 155 -3.34 -9.53 -1.11
C MET A 155 -4.13 -8.29 -1.54
N ALA A 156 -3.84 -7.11 -0.98
CA ALA A 156 -4.52 -5.86 -1.33
C ALA A 156 -4.12 -5.31 -2.71
N VAL A 157 -3.03 -5.84 -3.31
CA VAL A 157 -2.50 -5.42 -4.61
C VAL A 157 -3.05 -6.35 -5.70
N GLU A 158 -4.00 -5.83 -6.48
CA GLU A 158 -4.66 -6.57 -7.56
C GLU A 158 -4.05 -6.23 -8.94
N PRO A 159 -4.13 -7.15 -9.91
CA PRO A 159 -3.81 -6.83 -11.30
C PRO A 159 -4.65 -5.67 -11.84
N GLY A 160 -4.05 -4.81 -12.67
CA GLY A 160 -4.74 -3.69 -13.32
C GLY A 160 -4.69 -2.36 -12.56
N ILE A 161 -3.99 -2.28 -11.43
CA ILE A 161 -3.69 -1.01 -10.75
C ILE A 161 -2.47 -0.36 -11.42
N ASP A 162 -2.59 0.89 -11.85
CA ASP A 162 -1.50 1.63 -12.50
C ASP A 162 -0.52 2.26 -11.52
N ALA A 163 -1.04 2.72 -10.37
CA ALA A 163 -0.28 3.29 -9.27
C ALA A 163 -1.04 3.10 -7.96
N LEU A 164 -0.28 2.87 -6.88
CA LEU A 164 -0.81 2.63 -5.54
C LEU A 164 -0.36 3.72 -4.59
N ALA A 165 -1.32 4.39 -3.96
CA ALA A 165 -1.11 5.23 -2.78
C ALA A 165 -1.51 4.45 -1.53
N VAL A 166 -0.68 4.46 -0.49
CA VAL A 166 -0.92 3.75 0.76
C VAL A 166 -1.14 4.77 1.88
N GLY A 167 -2.18 4.55 2.68
CA GLY A 167 -2.49 5.29 3.89
C GLY A 167 -2.80 4.35 5.05
N GLU A 168 -3.01 4.94 6.22
CA GLU A 168 -3.32 4.22 7.45
C GLU A 168 -4.46 4.90 8.21
N MET A 169 -5.02 4.16 9.18
CA MET A 169 -5.86 4.71 10.22
C MET A 169 -5.65 3.90 11.51
N GLY A 170 -5.01 4.50 12.50
CA GLY A 170 -4.86 3.88 13.80
C GLY A 170 -4.72 4.89 14.93
N ILE A 171 -5.20 4.50 16.11
CA ILE A 171 -5.10 5.28 17.35
C ILE A 171 -4.30 4.48 18.38
#